data_AF-A0A5J4E448-F1
#
_entry.id   AF-A0A5J4E448-F1
#
_cell.length_a   1.000
_cell.length_b   1.000
_cell.length_c   1.000
_cell.angle_alpha   90.00
_cell.angle_beta   90.00
_cell.angle_gamma   90.00
#
_symmetry.space_group_name_H-M   'P 1'
#
loop_
_entity.id
_entity.type
_entity.pdbx_description
1 polymer ?
#
loop_
_entity_poly.entity_id
_entity_poly.type
_entity_poly.pdbx_seq_one_letter_code
_entity_poly.pdbx_strand_id
1 'polypeptide(L)' 'MPSMRCVGYRQVWQYLEGSSNRQEMIDQAVAATRQLAKRQMTWLRKLSQKHAFDCEKYRQNDIFELLNELFSKA' A
#
# COMPACT_ATOMS: atom_id res chain seq x y z
N MET A 1 10.49 0.78 -18.98
CA MET A 1 10.85 0.01 -17.76
C MET A 1 9.66 -0.01 -16.78
N PRO A 2 9.35 -1.16 -16.14
CA PRO A 2 8.28 -1.26 -15.15
C PRO A 2 8.54 -0.48 -13.85
N SER A 3 9.80 -0.40 -13.40
CA SER A 3 10.18 0.32 -12.16
C SER A 3 9.82 1.81 -12.19
N MET A 4 9.95 2.45 -13.35
CA MET A 4 9.56 3.87 -13.55
C MET A 4 8.05 4.10 -13.50
N ARG A 5 7.23 3.03 -13.49
CA ARG A 5 5.77 3.12 -13.37
C ARG A 5 5.27 2.97 -11.93
N CYS A 6 6.18 2.79 -10.97
CA CYS A 6 5.82 2.83 -9.57
C CYS A 6 5.19 4.18 -9.20
N VAL A 7 4.26 4.14 -8.24
CA VAL A 7 3.59 5.35 -7.75
C VAL A 7 4.63 6.34 -7.22
N GLY A 8 4.50 7.62 -7.59
CA GLY A 8 5.41 8.70 -7.21
C GLY A 8 6.49 9.01 -8.26
N TYR A 9 7.03 8.00 -8.95
CA TYR A 9 8.15 8.20 -9.89
C TYR A 9 7.77 9.09 -11.08
N ARG A 10 6.55 8.91 -11.62
CA ARG A 10 6.06 9.75 -12.72
C ARG A 10 5.90 11.21 -12.30
N GLN A 11 5.43 11.46 -11.07
CA GLN A 11 5.26 12.81 -10.55
C GLN A 11 6.62 13.49 -10.38
N VAL A 12 7.58 12.79 -9.79
CA VAL A 12 8.95 13.31 -9.63
C VAL A 12 9.59 13.57 -10.99
N TRP A 13 9.41 12.69 -11.96
CA TRP A 13 9.91 12.90 -13.33
C TRP A 13 9.37 14.18 -13.96
N GLN A 14 8.06 14.42 -13.85
CA GLN A 14 7.40 15.63 -14.36
C GLN A 14 7.93 16.91 -13.70
N TYR A 15 8.21 16.85 -12.40
CA TYR A 15 8.86 17.95 -11.68
C TYR A 15 10.28 18.22 -12.18
N LEU A 16 11.08 17.16 -12.40
CA LEU A 16 12.45 17.29 -12.92
C LEU A 16 12.49 17.82 -14.37
N GLU A 17 11.44 17.56 -15.16
CA GLU A 17 11.25 18.10 -16.52
C GLU A 17 10.74 19.56 -16.51
N GLY A 18 10.43 20.13 -15.34
CA GLY A 18 9.90 21.49 -15.20
C GLY A 18 8.41 21.62 -15.56
N SER A 19 7.70 20.50 -15.75
CA SER A 19 6.28 20.47 -16.13
C SER A 19 5.29 20.59 -14.97
N SER A 20 5.79 20.57 -13.72
CA SER A 20 5.00 20.77 -12.50
C SER A 20 5.85 21.42 -11.42
N ASN A 21 5.25 22.17 -10.49
CA ASN A 21 5.99 22.67 -9.33
C ASN A 21 6.07 21.63 -8.20
N ARG A 22 6.89 21.92 -7.18
CA ARG A 22 7.13 20.99 -6.07
C ARG A 22 5.85 20.62 -5.29
N GLN A 23 4.95 21.58 -5.09
CA GLN A 23 3.73 21.35 -4.33
C GLN A 23 2.77 20.45 -5.12
N GLU A 24 2.56 20.76 -6.40
CA GLU A 24 1.77 19.93 -7.31
C GLU A 24 2.29 18.49 -7.40
N MET A 25 3.61 18.32 -7.49
CA MET A 25 4.25 17.01 -7.49
C MET A 25 3.90 16.22 -6.23
N ILE A 26 3.99 16.84 -5.04
CA ILE A 26 3.67 16.20 -3.76
C ILE A 26 2.18 15.82 -3.73
N ASP A 27 1.29 16.75 -4.06
CA ASP A 27 -0.16 16.53 -4.00
C ASP A 27 -0.59 15.40 -4.94
N GLN A 28 -0.04 15.36 -6.15
CA GLN A 28 -0.30 14.30 -7.11
C GLN A 28 0.28 12.95 -6.66
N ALA A 29 1.48 12.93 -6.06
CA ALA A 29 2.11 11.71 -5.57
C ALA A 29 1.29 11.12 -4.41
N VAL A 30 0.87 11.96 -3.46
CA VAL A 30 0.00 11.57 -2.35
C VAL A 30 -1.35 11.04 -2.86
N ALA A 31 -1.98 11.73 -3.82
CA ALA A 31 -3.22 11.29 -4.42
C ALA A 31 -3.09 9.91 -5.11
N ALA A 32 -2.02 9.70 -5.86
CA ALA A 32 -1.73 8.42 -6.52
C ALA A 32 -1.52 7.30 -5.49
N THR A 33 -0.84 7.56 -4.38
CA THR A 33 -0.66 6.59 -3.28
C THR A 33 -1.98 6.22 -2.61
N ARG A 34 -2.86 7.21 -2.35
CA ARG A 34 -4.21 6.93 -1.81
C ARG A 34 -5.04 6.08 -2.76
N GLN A 35 -4.96 6.34 -4.06
CA GLN A 35 -5.67 5.54 -5.06
C GLN A 35 -5.16 4.10 -5.11
N LEU A 36 -3.84 3.90 -5.03
CA LEU A 36 -3.24 2.56 -4.93
C LEU A 36 -3.75 1.83 -3.68
N ALA A 37 -3.66 2.46 -2.50
CA ALA A 37 -4.13 1.89 -1.25
C ALA A 37 -5.63 1.53 -1.31
N LYS A 38 -6.47 2.41 -1.87
CA LYS A 38 -7.90 2.14 -2.07
C LYS A 38 -8.14 0.93 -2.96
N ARG A 39 -7.38 0.76 -4.05
CA ARG A 39 -7.49 -0.40 -4.94
C ARG A 39 -7.05 -1.68 -4.25
N GLN A 40 -5.94 -1.66 -3.51
CA GLN A 40 -5.47 -2.79 -2.71
C GLN A 40 -6.52 -3.20 -1.67
N MET A 41 -7.06 -2.26 -0.89
CA MET A 41 -8.12 -2.54 0.08
C MET A 41 -9.39 -3.07 -0.58
N THR A 42 -9.80 -2.52 -1.72
CA THR A 42 -10.97 -3.00 -2.47
C THR A 42 -10.77 -4.44 -2.91
N TRP A 43 -9.57 -4.79 -3.38
CA TRP A 43 -9.25 -6.15 -3.79
C TRP A 43 -9.21 -7.10 -2.60
N LEU A 44 -8.56 -6.69 -1.50
CA LEU A 44 -8.49 -7.45 -0.25
C LEU A 44 -9.88 -7.74 0.34
N ARG A 45 -10.83 -6.81 0.26
CA ARG A 45 -12.22 -7.01 0.72
C ARG A 45 -13.00 -8.04 -0.11
N LYS A 46 -12.60 -8.28 -1.36
CA LYS A 46 -13.21 -9.32 -2.21
C LYS A 46 -12.66 -10.71 -1.93
N LEU A 47 -11.51 -10.81 -1.25
CA LEU A 47 -10.98 -12.08 -0.79
C LEU A 47 -11.71 -12.50 0.48
N SER A 48 -12.06 -13.78 0.58
CA SER A 48 -12.57 -14.35 1.83
C SER A 48 -11.42 -14.43 2.83
N GLN A 49 -11.29 -13.41 3.68
CA GLN A 49 -10.27 -13.37 4.73
C GLN A 49 -10.83 -13.99 6.01
N LYS A 50 -10.16 -15.03 6.51
CA LYS A 50 -10.49 -15.63 7.81
C LYS A 50 -10.01 -14.79 8.99
N HIS A 51 -8.91 -14.06 8.81
CA HIS A 51 -8.28 -13.25 9.85
C HIS A 51 -7.92 -11.87 9.28
N ALA A 52 -8.24 -10.82 10.03
CA ALA A 52 -7.90 -9.44 9.70
C ALA A 52 -7.35 -8.76 10.96
N PHE A 53 -6.28 -7.99 10.81
CA PHE A 53 -5.62 -7.28 11.89
C PHE A 53 -5.73 -5.77 11.67
N ASP A 54 -6.08 -5.04 12.73
CA ASP A 54 -6.04 -3.58 12.76
C ASP A 54 -4.58 -3.13 12.90
N CYS A 55 -4.09 -2.31 11.96
CA CYS A 55 -2.71 -1.85 11.94
C CYS A 55 -2.34 -0.91 13.09
N GLU A 56 -3.31 -0.33 13.81
CA GLU A 56 -3.07 0.53 14.97
C GLU A 56 -3.18 -0.22 16.30
N LYS A 57 -3.89 -1.36 16.32
CA LYS A 57 -4.28 -2.06 17.55
C LYS A 57 -3.78 -3.49 17.68
N TYR A 58 -3.09 -4.02 16.68
CA TYR A 58 -2.57 -5.38 16.75
C TYR A 58 -1.52 -5.51 17.86
N ARG A 59 -1.54 -6.63 18.58
CA ARG A 59 -0.38 -7.08 19.36
C ARG A 59 0.43 -8.02 18.50
N GLN A 60 1.74 -7.85 18.52
CA GLN A 60 2.65 -8.67 17.71
C GLN A 60 2.52 -10.17 18.05
N ASN A 61 2.27 -10.49 19.32
CA ASN A 61 2.09 -11.87 19.79
C ASN A 61 0.87 -12.54 19.17
N ASP A 62 -0.25 -11.83 19.01
CA ASP A 62 -1.48 -12.37 18.45
C ASP A 62 -1.28 -12.86 16.99
N ILE A 63 -0.40 -12.17 16.23
CA ILE A 63 -0.03 -12.59 14.87
C ILE A 63 0.83 -13.86 14.92
N PHE A 64 1.84 -13.92 15.79
CA PHE A 64 2.70 -15.09 15.93
C PHE A 64 1.94 -16.32 16.40
N GLU A 65 1.00 -16.16 17.34
CA GLU A 65 0.12 -17.24 17.79
C GLU A 65 -0.74 -17.77 16.64
N LEU A 66 -1.35 -16.88 15.84
CA LEU A 66 -2.11 -17.29 14.66
C LEU A 66 -1.22 -18.04 13.65
N LEU A 67 -0.02 -17.54 13.37
CA LEU A 67 0.90 -18.21 12.44
C LEU A 67 1.27 -19.59 12.95
N ASN A 68 1.60 -19.73 14.23
CA ASN A 68 1.91 -21.02 14.84
C ASN A 68 0.71 -21.98 14.78
N GLU A 69 -0.51 -21.51 15.01
CA GLU A 69 -1.71 -22.35 14.86
C GLU A 69 -1.90 -22.81 13.41
N LEU A 70 -1.74 -21.91 12.43
CA LEU A 70 -1.95 -22.22 11.01
C LEU A 70 -0.89 -23.19 10.47
N PHE A 71 0.37 -23.05 10.90
CA PHE A 71 1.49 -23.88 10.43
C PHE A 71 1.75 -25.13 11.27
N SER A 72 1.19 -25.26 12.47
CA SER A 72 1.27 -26.51 13.26
C SER A 72 0.22 -27.56 12.85
N LYS A 73 -0.83 -27.14 12.13
CA LYS A 73 -1.88 -28.01 11.57
C LYS A 73 -1.60 -28.44 10.12
N ALA A 74 -0.45 -28.08 9.56
CA ALA A 74 0.02 -28.45 8.22
C ALA A 74 1.14 -29.49 8.31
#